data_AF-A0A329N8V0-F1
#
_entry.id   AF-A0A329N8V0-F1
#
_cell.length_a   1.000
_cell.length_b   1.000
_cell.length_c   1.000
_cell.angle_alpha   90.00
_cell.angle_beta   90.00
_cell.angle_gamma   90.00
#
_symmetry.space_group_name_H-M   'P 1'
#
loop_
_entity.id
_entity.type
_entity.pdbx_description
1 polymer ?
#
loop_
_entity_poly.entity_id
_entity_poly.type
_entity_poly.pdbx_seq_one_letter_code
_entity_poly.pdbx_strand_id
1 'polypeptide(L)'
;MNKVFCTIVILNICLFIGCEQVKKNKNKSEYSEGTTKDISKAEQQVSEIDSLTYYFKKISSEKVSDADLTRYVYAFPSTFQSFQDYFGFDDEEGEMPLYKEANAYIDMLFLSSEICCKDEVLNKIINIAKQGKWDADAVNYLKHKLHEMIEDNPDDLFEILSQKEQRTQIGFWFFHFDGPHPEKEISQRLLEKITRSRADVNALKKGFNKVLKQGVD
;
A
#
# COMPACT_ATOMS: atom_id res chain seq x y z
N MET A 1 -35.06 8.91 -12.90
CA MET A 1 -34.19 8.54 -14.03
C MET A 1 -33.02 7.71 -13.49
N ASN A 2 -33.06 6.43 -13.87
CA ASN A 2 -32.00 5.43 -13.93
C ASN A 2 -30.95 5.35 -12.81
N LYS A 3 -31.25 4.53 -11.80
CA LYS A 3 -30.22 3.75 -11.09
C LYS A 3 -30.03 2.44 -11.87
N VAL A 4 -28.91 2.33 -12.59
CA VAL A 4 -28.49 1.08 -13.25
C VAL A 4 -27.79 0.24 -12.19
N PHE A 5 -28.48 -0.79 -11.69
CA PHE A 5 -27.86 -1.83 -10.87
C PHE A 5 -27.00 -2.71 -11.79
N CYS A 6 -25.69 -2.67 -11.55
CA CYS A 6 -24.71 -3.51 -12.22
C CYS A 6 -24.83 -4.94 -11.64
N THR A 7 -25.39 -5.85 -12.43
CA THR A 7 -25.43 -7.28 -12.11
C THR A 7 -24.14 -7.92 -12.61
N ILE A 8 -23.21 -8.25 -11.70
CA ILE A 8 -22.03 -9.06 -12.04
C ILE A 8 -22.28 -10.51 -11.65
N VAL A 9 -22.20 -11.35 -12.68
CA VAL A 9 -22.29 -12.80 -12.68
C VAL A 9 -21.02 -13.38 -12.05
N ILE A 10 -21.13 -14.09 -10.92
CA ILE A 10 -20.03 -14.89 -10.37
C ILE A 10 -20.20 -16.32 -10.87
N LEU A 11 -19.34 -16.72 -11.80
CA LEU A 11 -19.28 -18.07 -12.35
C LEU A 11 -18.32 -18.94 -11.51
N ASN A 12 -18.84 -20.11 -11.12
CA ASN A 12 -18.21 -21.22 -10.39
C ASN A 12 -16.79 -21.59 -10.84
N ILE A 13 -15.85 -21.68 -9.87
CA ILE A 13 -14.80 -22.73 -9.84
C ILE A 13 -14.52 -23.10 -8.37
N CYS A 14 -15.07 -24.22 -7.91
CA CYS A 14 -14.65 -24.89 -6.68
C CYS A 14 -14.56 -26.39 -6.95
N LEU A 15 -13.37 -26.90 -7.25
CA LEU A 15 -13.11 -28.33 -7.20
C LEU A 15 -11.65 -28.62 -6.84
N PHE A 16 -11.52 -29.45 -5.79
CA PHE A 16 -10.35 -30.16 -5.30
C PHE A 16 -9.24 -29.34 -4.62
N ILE A 17 -8.99 -29.64 -3.34
CA ILE A 17 -7.89 -30.55 -2.93
C ILE A 17 -8.14 -30.98 -1.48
N GLY A 18 -8.13 -32.30 -1.25
CA GLY A 18 -8.04 -32.88 0.08
C GLY A 18 -6.61 -32.77 0.62
N CYS A 19 -6.45 -32.64 1.93
CA CYS A 19 -5.13 -32.70 2.56
C CYS A 19 -5.15 -33.66 3.75
N GLU A 20 -4.34 -34.70 3.64
CA GLU A 20 -4.02 -35.69 4.66
C GLU A 20 -3.29 -35.06 5.86
N GLN A 21 -3.51 -35.65 7.03
CA GLN A 21 -2.91 -35.27 8.30
C GLN A 21 -1.41 -35.62 8.35
N VAL A 22 -0.54 -34.61 8.44
CA VAL A 22 0.90 -34.79 8.70
C VAL A 22 1.15 -35.01 10.20
N LYS A 23 1.84 -36.11 10.51
CA LYS A 23 2.26 -36.52 11.85
C LYS A 23 3.34 -35.58 12.41
N LYS A 24 3.13 -35.06 13.63
CA LYS A 24 4.13 -34.34 14.43
C LYS A 24 5.28 -35.27 14.81
N ASN A 25 6.50 -34.91 14.41
CA ASN A 25 7.72 -35.49 14.98
C ASN A 25 8.46 -34.37 15.74
N LYS A 26 8.46 -34.48 17.07
CA LYS A 26 9.28 -33.64 17.96
C LYS A 26 10.69 -34.20 17.95
N ASN A 27 11.66 -33.42 17.51
CA ASN A 27 13.04 -33.59 17.97
C ASN A 27 13.62 -32.24 18.40
N LYS A 28 14.13 -32.26 19.62
CA LYS A 28 14.85 -31.22 20.35
C LYS A 28 16.33 -31.32 19.95
N SER A 29 16.95 -30.21 19.56
CA SER A 29 18.37 -29.91 19.76
C SER A 29 18.57 -28.40 19.48
N GLU A 30 18.82 -27.57 20.48
CA GLU A 30 20.14 -27.19 21.04
C GLU A 30 20.78 -25.99 20.28
N TYR A 31 20.86 -24.86 20.98
CA TYR A 31 21.65 -23.63 20.77
C TYR A 31 21.43 -22.71 19.54
N SER A 32 20.88 -21.51 19.80
CA SER A 32 21.43 -20.21 19.38
C SER A 32 20.56 -19.07 19.97
N GLU A 33 21.15 -18.24 20.84
CA GLU A 33 20.48 -17.11 21.50
C GLU A 33 20.18 -15.94 20.53
N GLY A 34 20.47 -16.11 19.23
CA GLY A 34 20.04 -15.22 18.15
C GLY A 34 18.68 -15.58 17.53
N THR A 35 18.18 -16.81 17.73
CA THR A 35 17.07 -17.36 16.93
C THR A 35 15.68 -16.98 17.46
N THR A 36 15.54 -16.70 18.77
CA THR A 36 14.23 -16.50 19.40
C THR A 36 13.54 -15.20 18.97
N LYS A 37 14.32 -14.15 18.73
CA LYS A 37 13.79 -12.83 18.32
C LYS A 37 13.30 -12.87 16.87
N ASP A 38 14.02 -13.56 15.99
CA ASP A 38 13.69 -13.65 14.58
C ASP A 38 12.48 -14.55 14.34
N ILE A 39 12.35 -15.66 15.09
CA ILE A 39 11.15 -16.51 15.08
C ILE A 39 9.92 -15.70 15.49
N SER A 40 10.01 -14.93 16.58
CA SER A 40 8.86 -14.14 17.06
C SER A 40 8.41 -13.05 16.08
N LYS A 41 9.36 -12.47 15.33
CA LYS A 41 9.07 -11.48 14.29
C LYS A 41 8.42 -12.12 13.07
N ALA A 42 8.91 -13.28 12.63
CA ALA A 42 8.32 -14.03 11.52
C ALA A 42 6.90 -14.52 11.85
N GLU A 43 6.67 -15.05 13.05
CA GLU A 43 5.34 -15.47 13.51
C GLU A 43 4.36 -14.29 13.58
N GLN A 44 4.81 -13.12 14.05
CA GLN A 44 4.00 -11.91 14.06
C GLN A 44 3.62 -11.49 12.64
N GLN A 45 4.58 -11.45 11.71
CA GLN A 45 4.35 -11.08 10.33
C GLN A 45 3.36 -12.02 9.62
N VAL A 46 3.52 -13.34 9.82
CA VAL A 46 2.56 -14.34 9.31
C VAL A 46 1.15 -14.06 9.85
N SER A 47 1.02 -13.74 11.14
CA SER A 47 -0.28 -13.42 11.74
C SER A 47 -0.92 -12.14 11.18
N GLU A 48 -0.10 -11.15 10.81
CA GLU A 48 -0.58 -9.90 10.20
C GLU A 48 -1.04 -10.11 8.75
N ILE A 49 -0.30 -10.89 7.95
CA ILE A 49 -0.68 -11.28 6.58
C ILE A 49 -1.97 -12.12 6.59
N ASP A 50 -2.09 -13.06 7.53
CA ASP A 50 -3.31 -13.87 7.69
C ASP A 50 -4.52 -13.00 8.00
N SER A 51 -4.37 -12.01 8.89
CA SER A 51 -5.43 -11.05 9.21
C SER A 51 -5.84 -10.23 7.99
N LEU A 52 -4.87 -9.68 7.25
CA LEU A 52 -5.14 -8.92 6.03
C LEU A 52 -5.88 -9.76 4.99
N THR A 53 -5.39 -10.98 4.75
CA THR A 53 -5.98 -11.95 3.82
C THR A 53 -7.41 -12.33 4.21
N TYR A 54 -7.64 -12.55 5.51
CA TYR A 54 -8.97 -12.88 6.04
C TYR A 54 -9.97 -11.76 5.75
N TYR A 55 -9.63 -10.51 6.12
CA TYR A 55 -10.55 -9.40 5.91
C TYR A 55 -10.77 -9.10 4.43
N PHE A 56 -9.73 -9.22 3.59
CA PHE A 56 -9.86 -9.09 2.15
C PHE A 56 -10.83 -10.12 1.57
N LYS A 57 -10.67 -11.41 1.89
CA LYS A 57 -11.59 -12.47 1.43
C LYS A 57 -13.02 -12.24 1.92
N LYS A 58 -13.18 -11.81 3.17
CA LYS A 58 -14.49 -11.52 3.76
C LYS A 58 -15.22 -10.40 3.02
N ILE A 59 -14.56 -9.26 2.81
CA ILE A 59 -15.16 -8.12 2.10
C ILE A 59 -15.39 -8.41 0.61
N SER A 60 -14.60 -9.28 -0.01
CA SER A 60 -14.79 -9.68 -1.41
C SER A 60 -15.92 -10.69 -1.65
N SER A 61 -16.41 -11.39 -0.62
CA SER A 61 -17.38 -12.49 -0.77
C SER A 61 -18.74 -12.23 -0.11
N GLU A 62 -18.84 -11.23 0.75
CA GLU A 62 -20.05 -10.95 1.54
C GLU A 62 -20.55 -9.51 1.35
N LYS A 63 -21.69 -9.21 1.97
CA LYS A 63 -22.12 -7.81 2.13
C LYS A 63 -21.14 -7.09 3.05
N VAL A 64 -20.39 -6.17 2.48
CA VAL A 64 -19.38 -5.37 3.17
C VAL A 64 -20.00 -4.52 4.27
N SER A 65 -19.42 -4.59 5.47
CA SER A 65 -19.72 -3.68 6.58
C SER A 65 -18.56 -2.72 6.83
N ASP A 66 -18.85 -1.50 7.27
CA ASP A 66 -17.82 -0.50 7.61
C ASP A 66 -16.85 -1.02 8.67
N ALA A 67 -17.30 -1.88 9.58
CA ALA A 67 -16.45 -2.51 10.59
C ALA A 67 -15.44 -3.49 9.98
N ASP A 68 -15.80 -4.20 8.91
CA ASP A 68 -14.89 -5.11 8.22
C ASP A 68 -13.90 -4.35 7.33
N LEU A 69 -14.34 -3.28 6.65
CA LEU A 69 -13.44 -2.37 5.93
C LEU A 69 -12.44 -1.70 6.87
N THR A 70 -12.91 -1.22 8.03
CA THR A 70 -12.04 -0.67 9.07
C THR A 70 -10.94 -1.66 9.44
N ARG A 71 -11.30 -2.93 9.71
CA ARG A 71 -10.32 -3.96 10.08
C ARG A 71 -9.36 -4.30 8.95
N TYR A 72 -9.85 -4.31 7.71
CA TYR A 72 -9.01 -4.44 6.52
C TYR A 72 -7.97 -3.31 6.45
N VAL A 73 -8.42 -2.05 6.58
CA VAL A 73 -7.53 -0.88 6.58
C VAL A 73 -6.49 -1.01 7.70
N TYR A 74 -6.88 -1.38 8.92
CA TYR A 74 -5.94 -1.56 10.03
C TYR A 74 -4.91 -2.67 9.78
N ALA A 75 -5.30 -3.79 9.17
CA ALA A 75 -4.42 -4.89 8.83
C ALA A 75 -3.49 -4.60 7.63
N PHE A 76 -3.83 -3.63 6.77
CA PHE A 76 -3.00 -3.24 5.64
C PHE A 76 -1.63 -2.71 6.11
N PRO A 77 -0.50 -2.98 5.40
CA PRO A 77 0.81 -2.49 5.81
C PRO A 77 0.84 -0.97 5.99
N SER A 78 1.65 -0.49 6.93
CA SER A 78 1.72 0.94 7.28
C SER A 78 3.09 1.57 7.02
N THR A 79 4.08 0.78 6.63
CA THR A 79 5.43 1.24 6.27
C THR A 79 5.80 0.72 4.89
N PHE A 80 6.75 1.39 4.23
CA PHE A 80 7.24 0.92 2.93
C PHE A 80 7.85 -0.48 3.02
N GLN A 81 8.63 -0.76 4.07
CA GLN A 81 9.21 -2.09 4.26
C GLN A 81 8.12 -3.17 4.42
N SER A 82 7.15 -2.99 5.33
CA SER A 82 6.05 -3.95 5.47
C SER A 82 5.21 -4.10 4.18
N PHE A 83 5.11 -3.04 3.38
CA PHE A 83 4.43 -3.11 2.09
C PHE A 83 5.20 -3.98 1.11
N GLN A 84 6.53 -3.80 1.02
CA GLN A 84 7.42 -4.66 0.25
C GLN A 84 7.38 -6.10 0.75
N ASP A 85 7.46 -6.33 2.05
CA ASP A 85 7.45 -7.68 2.62
C ASP A 85 6.13 -8.44 2.34
N TYR A 86 5.07 -7.73 1.96
CA TYR A 86 3.76 -8.33 1.67
C TYR A 86 3.55 -8.48 0.17
N PHE A 87 3.87 -7.43 -0.59
CA PHE A 87 3.47 -7.29 -1.99
C PHE A 87 4.64 -7.16 -2.96
N GLY A 88 5.87 -7.09 -2.46
CA GLY A 88 7.08 -6.86 -3.25
C GLY A 88 7.62 -8.11 -3.92
N PHE A 89 8.73 -7.91 -4.61
CA PHE A 89 9.55 -8.95 -5.20
C PHE A 89 10.97 -8.75 -4.71
N ASP A 90 11.60 -9.82 -4.25
CA ASP A 90 13.01 -9.84 -3.89
C ASP A 90 13.78 -10.69 -4.91
N ASP A 91 14.96 -10.23 -5.35
CA ASP A 91 15.74 -10.93 -6.37
C ASP A 91 16.27 -12.29 -5.88
N GLU A 92 16.43 -12.48 -4.57
CA GLU A 92 16.91 -13.72 -3.96
C GLU A 92 15.75 -14.61 -3.48
N GLU A 93 14.76 -14.03 -2.81
CA GLU A 93 13.63 -14.75 -2.19
C GLU A 93 12.41 -14.90 -3.13
N GLY A 94 12.35 -14.10 -4.20
CA GLY A 94 11.28 -14.10 -5.18
C GLY A 94 10.04 -13.31 -4.74
N GLU A 95 8.88 -13.78 -5.19
CA GLU A 95 7.59 -13.13 -4.93
C GLU A 95 7.20 -13.20 -3.46
N MET A 96 6.85 -12.04 -2.87
CA MET A 96 6.31 -11.98 -1.51
C MET A 96 4.88 -12.55 -1.43
N PRO A 97 4.37 -12.92 -0.24
CA PRO A 97 3.17 -13.75 -0.11
C PRO A 97 1.91 -13.25 -0.83
N LEU A 98 1.75 -11.94 -0.98
CA LEU A 98 0.60 -11.30 -1.63
C LEU A 98 0.95 -10.62 -2.97
N TYR A 99 2.17 -10.83 -3.51
CA TYR A 99 2.67 -10.18 -4.73
C TYR A 99 1.68 -10.27 -5.90
N LYS A 100 1.19 -11.48 -6.22
CA LYS A 100 0.29 -11.71 -7.38
C LYS A 100 -1.05 -11.01 -7.27
N GLU A 101 -1.50 -10.74 -6.05
CA GLU A 101 -2.81 -10.15 -5.77
C GLU A 101 -2.70 -8.67 -5.40
N ALA A 102 -1.48 -8.10 -5.39
CA ALA A 102 -1.20 -6.76 -4.87
C ALA A 102 -2.15 -5.68 -5.39
N ASN A 103 -2.43 -5.67 -6.70
CA ASN A 103 -3.35 -4.70 -7.29
C ASN A 103 -4.75 -4.75 -6.65
N ALA A 104 -5.29 -5.94 -6.37
CA ALA A 104 -6.63 -6.08 -5.80
C ALA A 104 -6.69 -5.59 -4.34
N TYR A 105 -5.65 -5.86 -3.56
CA TYR A 105 -5.55 -5.34 -2.18
C TYR A 105 -5.40 -3.80 -2.21
N ILE A 106 -4.58 -3.27 -3.10
CA ILE A 106 -4.41 -1.82 -3.24
C ILE A 106 -5.73 -1.17 -3.67
N ASP A 107 -6.41 -1.69 -4.68
CA ASP A 107 -7.73 -1.20 -5.12
C ASP A 107 -8.72 -1.18 -3.96
N MET A 108 -8.76 -2.24 -3.15
CA MET A 108 -9.63 -2.31 -1.98
C MET A 108 -9.28 -1.30 -0.88
N LEU A 109 -7.99 -0.94 -0.73
CA LEU A 109 -7.56 0.10 0.21
C LEU A 109 -8.10 1.47 -0.20
N PHE A 110 -8.00 1.82 -1.49
CA PHE A 110 -8.51 3.09 -2.00
C PHE A 110 -10.04 3.13 -2.00
N LEU A 111 -10.71 2.03 -2.39
CA LEU A 111 -12.16 1.90 -2.25
C LEU A 111 -12.60 2.06 -0.79
N SER A 112 -11.84 1.49 0.16
CA SER A 112 -12.11 1.69 1.59
C SER A 112 -12.14 3.18 1.89
N SER A 113 -11.13 3.96 1.48
CA SER A 113 -11.07 5.42 1.69
C SER A 113 -12.29 6.19 1.17
N GLU A 114 -12.95 5.72 0.12
CA GLU A 114 -14.15 6.34 -0.44
C GLU A 114 -15.42 5.99 0.37
N ILE A 115 -15.44 4.82 0.99
CA ILE A 115 -16.58 4.31 1.76
C ILE A 115 -16.48 4.72 3.23
N CYS A 116 -15.32 4.50 3.85
CA CYS A 116 -15.04 4.73 5.27
C CYS A 116 -13.54 4.98 5.52
N CYS A 117 -13.16 5.44 6.71
CA CYS A 117 -11.74 5.46 7.10
C CYS A 117 -10.80 6.29 6.20
N LYS A 118 -11.30 7.36 5.57
CA LYS A 118 -10.51 8.23 4.69
C LYS A 118 -9.21 8.68 5.35
N ASP A 119 -9.29 9.19 6.58
CA ASP A 119 -8.12 9.69 7.30
C ASP A 119 -7.11 8.58 7.63
N GLU A 120 -7.57 7.40 8.02
CA GLU A 120 -6.70 6.25 8.31
C GLU A 120 -5.98 5.77 7.05
N VAL A 121 -6.67 5.69 5.92
CA VAL A 121 -6.08 5.31 4.63
C VAL A 121 -5.05 6.34 4.19
N LEU A 122 -5.38 7.63 4.23
CA LEU A 122 -4.45 8.71 3.89
C LEU A 122 -3.21 8.67 4.78
N ASN A 123 -3.36 8.44 6.08
CA ASN A 123 -2.22 8.29 6.99
C ASN A 123 -1.35 7.08 6.65
N LYS A 124 -1.94 5.94 6.27
CA LYS A 124 -1.17 4.76 5.81
C LYS A 124 -0.41 5.04 4.54
N ILE A 125 -1.06 5.61 3.53
CA ILE A 125 -0.41 5.96 2.26
C ILE A 125 0.75 6.93 2.52
N ILE A 126 0.57 7.96 3.35
CA ILE A 126 1.65 8.87 3.72
C ILE A 126 2.81 8.14 4.39
N ASN A 127 2.54 7.21 5.31
CA ASN A 127 3.57 6.48 6.03
C ASN A 127 4.31 5.46 5.16
N ILE A 128 3.67 4.89 4.15
CA ILE A 128 4.32 4.09 3.13
C ILE A 128 5.19 4.99 2.25
N ALA A 129 4.59 6.03 1.65
CA ALA A 129 5.25 6.92 0.70
C ALA A 129 6.44 7.69 1.27
N LYS A 130 6.45 8.06 2.55
CA LYS A 130 7.56 8.86 3.13
C LYS A 130 8.94 8.19 3.06
N GLN A 131 8.98 6.86 2.96
CA GLN A 131 10.19 6.06 2.77
C GLN A 131 10.19 5.30 1.45
N GLY A 132 9.14 5.48 0.64
CA GLY A 132 8.98 4.82 -0.63
C GLY A 132 9.99 5.31 -1.66
N LYS A 133 10.30 4.40 -2.58
CA LYS A 133 11.01 4.65 -3.83
C LYS A 133 10.19 4.03 -4.94
N TRP A 134 10.33 4.55 -6.16
CA TRP A 134 9.71 3.92 -7.30
C TRP A 134 10.25 2.50 -7.48
N ASP A 135 9.35 1.59 -7.83
CA ASP A 135 9.61 0.22 -8.21
C ASP A 135 8.46 -0.28 -9.11
N ALA A 136 8.63 -1.44 -9.73
CA ALA A 136 7.62 -2.09 -10.55
C ALA A 136 6.43 -2.63 -9.72
N ASP A 137 5.45 -3.20 -10.43
CA ASP A 137 4.35 -3.99 -9.88
C ASP A 137 3.59 -3.30 -8.74
N ALA A 138 3.62 -3.86 -7.52
CA ALA A 138 2.85 -3.39 -6.38
C ALA A 138 3.08 -1.91 -6.05
N VAL A 139 4.33 -1.46 -6.12
CA VAL A 139 4.67 -0.06 -5.88
C VAL A 139 4.07 0.83 -6.95
N ASN A 140 4.13 0.41 -8.21
CA ASN A 140 3.57 1.16 -9.32
C ASN A 140 2.04 1.21 -9.26
N TYR A 141 1.37 0.14 -8.84
CA TYR A 141 -0.09 0.15 -8.59
C TYR A 141 -0.48 1.14 -7.50
N LEU A 142 0.21 1.11 -6.36
CA LEU A 142 0.00 2.07 -5.25
C LEU A 142 0.21 3.51 -5.72
N LYS A 143 1.29 3.74 -6.48
CA LYS A 143 1.62 5.06 -7.01
C LYS A 143 0.57 5.56 -7.99
N HIS A 144 0.09 4.71 -8.89
CA HIS A 144 -0.97 5.06 -9.83
C HIS A 144 -2.26 5.51 -9.12
N LYS A 145 -2.72 4.73 -8.14
CA LYS A 145 -3.88 5.10 -7.31
C LYS A 145 -3.69 6.38 -6.51
N LEU A 146 -2.48 6.61 -6.01
CA LEU A 146 -2.12 7.86 -5.34
C LEU A 146 -2.19 9.06 -6.29
N HIS A 147 -1.77 8.90 -7.56
CA HIS A 147 -1.90 9.95 -8.57
C HIS A 147 -3.36 10.28 -8.86
N GLU A 148 -4.21 9.28 -9.10
CA GLU A 148 -5.65 9.46 -9.32
C GLU A 148 -6.30 10.25 -8.18
N MET A 149 -6.04 9.83 -6.94
CA MET A 149 -6.57 10.49 -5.74
C MET A 149 -6.15 11.98 -5.62
N ILE A 150 -4.89 12.30 -5.95
CA ILE A 150 -4.38 13.68 -5.92
C ILE A 150 -4.98 14.53 -7.05
N GLU A 151 -5.26 13.94 -8.21
CA GLU A 151 -5.84 14.66 -9.34
C GLU A 151 -7.31 15.02 -9.09
N ASP A 152 -8.06 14.11 -8.47
CA ASP A 152 -9.50 14.22 -8.23
C ASP A 152 -9.85 15.16 -7.07
N ASN A 153 -9.29 14.92 -5.87
CA ASN A 153 -9.54 15.75 -4.70
C ASN A 153 -8.37 15.72 -3.72
N PRO A 154 -7.39 16.63 -3.87
CA PRO A 154 -6.19 16.57 -3.07
C PRO A 154 -6.35 17.16 -1.66
N ASP A 155 -7.48 17.81 -1.35
CA ASP A 155 -7.56 18.74 -0.23
C ASP A 155 -7.31 18.09 1.13
N ASP A 156 -7.95 16.95 1.40
CA ASP A 156 -7.79 16.18 2.63
C ASP A 156 -6.39 15.60 2.79
N LEU A 157 -5.78 15.14 1.69
CA LEU A 157 -4.38 14.69 1.70
C LEU A 157 -3.47 15.83 2.13
N PHE A 158 -3.64 17.03 1.54
CA PHE A 158 -2.82 18.18 1.92
C PHE A 158 -3.05 18.60 3.36
N GLU A 159 -4.29 18.58 3.84
CA GLU A 159 -4.59 18.87 5.23
C GLU A 159 -3.82 17.95 6.17
N ILE A 160 -3.94 16.63 5.99
CA ILE A 160 -3.24 15.64 6.82
C ILE A 160 -1.72 15.73 6.66
N LEU A 161 -1.23 15.91 5.42
CA LEU A 161 0.21 15.96 5.13
C LEU A 161 0.86 17.20 5.72
N SER A 162 0.18 18.35 5.71
CA SER A 162 0.70 19.62 6.26
C SER A 162 0.97 19.55 7.76
N GLN A 163 0.26 18.68 8.48
CA GLN A 163 0.43 18.44 9.91
C GLN A 163 1.61 17.49 10.22
N LYS A 164 2.21 16.85 9.22
CA LYS A 164 3.37 15.97 9.41
C LYS A 164 4.66 16.77 9.46
N GLU A 165 5.69 16.19 10.06
CA GLU A 165 7.03 16.78 10.03
C GLU A 165 7.56 16.95 8.60
N GLN A 166 8.38 17.98 8.39
CA GLN A 166 8.89 18.34 7.05
C GLN A 166 9.60 17.17 6.35
N ARG A 167 10.31 16.31 7.10
CA ARG A 167 10.98 15.13 6.54
C ARG A 167 9.99 14.15 5.91
N THR A 168 8.87 13.91 6.58
CA THR A 168 7.78 13.05 6.07
C THR A 168 7.16 13.65 4.82
N GLN A 169 6.87 14.96 4.82
CA GLN A 169 6.33 15.64 3.66
C GLN A 169 7.27 15.56 2.44
N ILE A 170 8.56 15.79 2.63
CA ILE A 170 9.56 15.70 1.55
C ILE A 170 9.65 14.28 1.01
N GLY A 171 9.66 13.28 1.89
CA GLY A 171 9.69 11.86 1.50
C GLY A 171 8.47 11.47 0.68
N PHE A 172 7.28 11.90 1.11
CA PHE A 172 6.03 11.68 0.39
C PHE A 172 6.09 12.25 -1.03
N TRP A 173 6.45 13.53 -1.16
CA TRP A 173 6.53 14.17 -2.47
C TRP A 173 7.63 13.60 -3.35
N PHE A 174 8.75 13.18 -2.74
CA PHE A 174 9.80 12.45 -3.44
C PHE A 174 9.21 11.18 -4.09
N PHE A 175 8.57 10.31 -3.31
CA PHE A 175 7.96 9.07 -3.83
C PHE A 175 6.92 9.34 -4.92
N HIS A 176 6.08 10.35 -4.72
CA HIS A 176 5.05 10.74 -5.70
C HIS A 176 5.64 11.16 -7.05
N PHE A 177 6.76 11.87 -7.05
CA PHE A 177 7.42 12.32 -8.29
C PHE A 177 8.44 11.30 -8.84
N ASP A 178 8.83 10.29 -8.06
CA ASP A 178 9.80 9.27 -8.45
C ASP A 178 9.27 8.38 -9.59
N GLY A 179 10.13 7.82 -10.43
CA GLY A 179 9.70 7.06 -11.61
C GLY A 179 10.86 6.53 -12.46
N PRO A 180 10.59 5.54 -13.34
CA PRO A 180 11.63 4.95 -14.20
C PRO A 180 12.18 5.99 -15.18
N HIS A 181 11.27 6.84 -15.63
CA HIS A 181 11.55 8.11 -16.25
C HIS A 181 10.76 9.12 -15.44
N PRO A 182 11.40 9.98 -14.63
CA PRO A 182 10.68 11.06 -13.98
C PRO A 182 9.99 11.83 -15.09
N GLU A 183 8.66 11.71 -15.20
CA GLU A 183 7.89 12.40 -16.21
C GLU A 183 7.86 13.86 -15.82
N LYS A 184 8.93 14.57 -16.19
CA LYS A 184 9.19 15.94 -15.79
C LYS A 184 8.00 16.82 -16.12
N GLU A 185 7.34 16.59 -17.26
CA GLU A 185 6.19 17.37 -17.71
C GLU A 185 4.90 17.09 -16.93
N ILE A 186 4.57 15.84 -16.60
CA ILE A 186 3.41 15.53 -15.74
C ILE A 186 3.64 16.07 -14.34
N SER A 187 4.84 15.82 -13.80
CA SER A 187 5.24 16.28 -12.47
C SER A 187 5.26 17.81 -12.37
N GLN A 188 5.73 18.50 -13.41
CA GLN A 188 5.70 19.97 -13.50
C GLN A 188 4.28 20.52 -13.61
N ARG A 189 3.42 19.94 -14.45
CA ARG A 189 2.02 20.37 -14.56
C ARG A 189 1.28 20.23 -13.24
N LEU A 190 1.49 19.13 -12.53
CA LEU A 190 0.88 18.90 -11.23
C LEU A 190 1.46 19.83 -10.16
N LEU A 191 2.78 20.02 -10.13
CA LEU A 191 3.46 21.01 -9.29
C LEU A 191 2.90 22.42 -9.51
N GLU A 192 2.69 22.83 -10.76
CA GLU A 192 2.10 24.12 -11.11
C GLU A 192 0.65 24.23 -10.65
N LYS A 193 -0.18 23.20 -10.91
CA LYS A 193 -1.59 23.14 -10.48
C LYS A 193 -1.69 23.30 -8.96
N ILE A 194 -0.87 22.57 -8.21
CA ILE A 194 -0.83 22.61 -6.74
C ILE A 194 -0.27 23.95 -6.24
N THR A 195 0.80 24.46 -6.86
CA THR A 195 1.45 25.70 -6.40
C THR A 195 0.58 26.93 -6.60
N ARG A 196 -0.29 26.93 -7.61
CA ARG A 196 -1.24 28.03 -7.82
C ARG A 196 -2.39 28.03 -6.80
N SER A 197 -2.72 26.87 -6.23
CA SER A 197 -3.85 26.73 -5.30
C SER A 197 -3.44 26.80 -3.83
N ARG A 198 -2.16 26.61 -3.48
CA ARG A 198 -1.71 26.50 -2.08
C ARG A 198 -0.37 27.20 -1.83
N ALA A 199 -0.25 27.86 -0.66
CA ALA A 199 0.94 28.60 -0.26
C ALA A 199 2.06 27.71 0.34
N ASP A 200 1.72 26.51 0.84
CA ASP A 200 2.70 25.61 1.46
C ASP A 200 3.28 24.60 0.46
N VAL A 201 4.14 25.11 -0.42
CA VAL A 201 4.75 24.36 -1.53
C VAL A 201 6.21 24.00 -1.29
N ASN A 202 6.76 24.37 -0.13
CA ASN A 202 8.19 24.23 0.12
C ASN A 202 8.63 22.77 0.22
N ALA A 203 7.87 21.92 0.93
CA ALA A 203 8.16 20.50 1.00
C ALA A 203 7.99 19.81 -0.36
N LEU A 204 6.95 20.20 -1.10
CA LEU A 204 6.67 19.68 -2.44
C LEU A 204 7.80 20.02 -3.42
N LYS A 205 8.22 21.28 -3.50
CA LYS A 205 9.38 21.71 -4.31
C LYS A 205 10.66 20.98 -3.93
N LYS A 206 10.90 20.78 -2.63
CA LYS A 206 12.07 20.02 -2.14
C LYS A 206 12.01 18.54 -2.55
N GLY A 207 10.84 17.90 -2.45
CA GLY A 207 10.63 16.52 -2.91
C GLY A 207 10.88 16.37 -4.41
N PHE A 208 10.29 17.26 -5.21
CA PHE A 208 10.49 17.30 -6.66
C PHE A 208 11.97 17.50 -7.04
N ASN A 209 12.65 18.47 -6.40
CA ASN A 209 14.08 18.71 -6.63
C ASN A 209 14.96 17.52 -6.24
N LYS A 210 14.54 16.70 -5.28
CA LYS A 210 15.27 15.49 -4.90
C LYS A 210 15.22 14.44 -6.01
N VAL A 211 14.08 14.28 -6.68
CA VAL A 211 13.96 13.40 -7.86
C VAL A 211 14.84 13.91 -9.00
N LEU A 212 14.81 15.22 -9.28
CA LEU A 212 15.63 15.79 -10.36
C LEU A 212 17.13 15.57 -10.16
N LYS A 213 17.62 15.55 -8.92
CA LYS A 213 19.04 15.33 -8.60
C LYS A 213 19.48 13.87 -8.77
N GLN A 214 18.56 12.92 -8.68
CA GLN A 214 18.88 11.50 -8.85
C GLN A 214 18.98 11.09 -10.33
N GLY A 215 18.38 11.85 -11.25
CA GLY A 215 18.50 11.64 -12.70
C GLY A 215 19.66 12.38 -13.35
N VAL A 216 20.74 12.70 -12.62
CA VAL A 216 21.94 13.44 -13.11
C VAL A 216 23.20 12.56 -13.12
N ASP A 217 23.07 11.27 -12.87
CA ASP A 217 24.19 10.32 -12.96
C ASP A 217 24.26 9.66 -14.35
#